data_AF-A0AAU9JZM1-F1
#
_entry.id   AF-A0AAU9JZM1-F1
#
_cell.length_a   1.000
_cell.length_b   1.000
_cell.length_c   1.000
_cell.angle_alpha   90.00
_cell.angle_beta   90.00
_cell.angle_gamma   90.00
#
_symmetry.space_group_name_H-M   'P 1'
#
loop_
_entity.id
_entity.type
_entity.pdbx_description
1 polymer ?
#
loop_
_entity_poly.entity_id
_entity_poly.type
_entity_poly.pdbx_seq_one_letter_code
_entity_poly.pdbx_strand_id
1 'polypeptide(L)'
;MITEFPWNERWLNGSEYEFIIRNYEKYSENFGFQILTDHPSFIYTAPSHGLLYFLKENSLRGLGFPRVKGLRKRYKWKKMNFVTALPKQKPKVQYLVATGRLASVCYRMHIVTLDKKSPLLCHMLRIQSHFKSGIGIPSRRHFKENVLPPFLEGEQNNENSENPELKYHKVPRTIHPLTHEAIMYTLAPFRMPLRDASIFLNNCQYEQLL
;
A
#
# COMPACT_ATOMS: atom_id res chain seq x y z
N MET A 1 -15.01 11.05 18.21
CA MET A 1 -13.74 11.49 17.61
C MET A 1 -13.32 10.45 16.59
N ILE A 2 -13.07 10.86 15.34
CA ILE A 2 -12.46 9.99 14.32
C ILE A 2 -10.95 10.08 14.45
N THR A 3 -10.25 9.00 14.11
CA THR A 3 -8.79 8.94 14.08
C THR A 3 -8.37 8.58 12.67
N GLU A 4 -7.42 9.31 12.09
CA GLU A 4 -6.80 8.92 10.83
C GLU A 4 -5.67 7.93 11.11
N PHE A 5 -5.65 6.80 10.39
CA PHE A 5 -4.61 5.78 10.52
C PHE A 5 -3.77 5.74 9.23
N PRO A 6 -2.52 5.26 9.28
CA PRO A 6 -1.64 5.21 8.11
C PRO A 6 -1.97 4.00 7.20
N TRP A 7 -3.22 3.87 6.77
CA TRP A 7 -3.68 2.79 5.87
C TRP A 7 -3.05 2.88 4.48
N ASN A 8 -2.54 4.04 4.07
CA ASN A 8 -1.82 4.19 2.81
C ASN A 8 -0.36 3.73 2.88
N GLU A 9 0.16 3.41 4.07
CA GLU A 9 1.59 3.10 4.24
C GLU A 9 1.81 1.65 4.67
N ARG A 10 0.91 1.11 5.49
CA ARG A 10 1.05 -0.22 6.07
C ARG A 10 -0.27 -0.92 6.29
N TRP A 11 -0.18 -2.23 6.52
CA TRP A 11 -1.31 -2.98 7.05
C TRP A 11 -1.66 -2.49 8.45
N LEU A 12 -2.97 -2.34 8.68
CA LEU A 12 -3.48 -2.02 10.00
C LEU A 12 -3.43 -3.24 10.93
N ASN A 13 -3.34 -2.99 12.23
CA ASN A 13 -3.43 -4.01 13.26
C ASN A 13 -4.91 -4.32 13.60
N GLY A 14 -5.15 -5.32 14.45
CA GLY A 14 -6.50 -5.77 14.77
C GLY A 14 -7.36 -4.71 15.47
N SER A 15 -6.76 -3.89 16.33
CA SER A 15 -7.47 -2.80 17.04
C SER A 15 -7.81 -1.65 16.10
N GLU A 16 -6.92 -1.32 15.17
CA GLU A 16 -7.15 -0.28 14.15
C GLU A 16 -8.28 -0.69 13.21
N TYR A 17 -8.27 -1.93 12.72
CA TYR A 17 -9.39 -2.44 11.92
C TYR A 17 -10.70 -2.46 12.71
N GLU A 18 -10.69 -2.95 13.95
CA GLU A 18 -11.86 -2.94 14.83
C GLU A 18 -12.43 -1.52 14.97
N PHE A 19 -11.57 -0.53 15.19
CA PHE A 19 -11.98 0.86 15.35
C PHE A 19 -12.62 1.41 14.07
N ILE A 20 -12.02 1.18 12.90
CA ILE A 20 -12.58 1.63 11.62
C ILE A 20 -13.94 0.98 11.37
N ILE A 21 -14.04 -0.34 11.56
CA ILE A 21 -15.28 -1.08 11.32
C ILE A 21 -16.40 -0.61 12.26
N ARG A 22 -16.13 -0.38 13.54
CA ARG A 22 -17.13 0.12 14.50
C ARG A 22 -17.65 1.52 14.18
N ASN A 23 -16.87 2.31 13.45
CA ASN A 23 -17.19 3.69 13.12
C ASN A 23 -17.41 3.88 11.61
N TYR A 24 -17.75 2.83 10.86
CA TYR A 24 -17.74 2.82 9.39
C TYR A 24 -18.55 3.96 8.76
N GLU A 25 -19.71 4.32 9.35
CA GLU A 25 -20.56 5.42 8.87
C GLU A 25 -19.82 6.75 8.92
N LYS A 26 -19.18 7.05 10.06
CA LYS A 26 -18.40 8.27 10.21
C LYS A 26 -17.19 8.30 9.28
N TYR A 27 -16.56 7.15 9.03
CA TYR A 27 -15.47 7.07 8.05
C TYR A 27 -15.95 7.27 6.61
N SER A 28 -17.16 6.80 6.31
CA SER A 28 -17.82 7.06 5.02
C SER A 28 -18.07 8.55 4.83
N GLU A 29 -18.58 9.23 5.85
CA GLU A 29 -18.84 10.68 5.82
C GLU A 29 -17.57 11.52 5.75
N ASN A 30 -16.56 11.22 6.58
CA ASN A 30 -15.37 12.07 6.71
C ASN A 30 -14.30 11.82 5.64
N PHE A 31 -14.13 10.57 5.20
CA PHE A 31 -13.09 10.19 4.24
C PHE A 31 -13.64 9.69 2.90
N GLY A 32 -14.96 9.68 2.72
CA GLY A 32 -15.59 9.24 1.48
C GLY A 32 -15.49 7.73 1.22
N PHE A 33 -15.27 6.91 2.26
CA PHE A 33 -15.19 5.46 2.09
C PHE A 33 -16.55 4.91 1.64
N GLN A 34 -16.56 4.25 0.49
CA GLN A 34 -17.80 3.73 -0.09
C GLN A 34 -18.32 2.52 0.69
N ILE A 35 -19.64 2.43 0.85
CA ILE A 35 -20.33 1.27 1.42
C ILE A 35 -21.11 0.59 0.29
N LEU A 36 -20.61 -0.55 -0.18
CA LEU A 36 -21.07 -1.23 -1.39
C LEU A 36 -21.74 -2.56 -1.06
N THR A 37 -22.60 -3.07 -1.95
CA THR A 37 -23.15 -4.43 -1.84
C THR A 37 -22.15 -5.47 -2.33
N ASP A 38 -21.47 -5.16 -3.42
CA ASP A 38 -20.54 -6.03 -4.11
C ASP A 38 -19.19 -5.36 -4.31
N HIS A 39 -18.18 -6.17 -4.62
CA HIS A 39 -16.87 -5.68 -5.01
C HIS A 39 -16.96 -4.69 -6.19
N PRO A 40 -16.38 -3.49 -6.08
CA PRO A 40 -16.45 -2.50 -7.15
C PRO A 40 -15.67 -2.94 -8.38
N SER A 41 -16.16 -2.61 -9.58
CA SER A 41 -15.60 -3.07 -10.85
C SER A 41 -14.13 -2.67 -11.04
N PHE A 42 -13.72 -1.52 -10.50
CA PHE A 42 -12.36 -0.99 -10.65
C PHE A 42 -11.29 -1.92 -10.07
N ILE A 43 -11.61 -2.80 -9.10
CA ILE A 43 -10.61 -3.74 -8.58
C ILE A 43 -10.11 -4.69 -9.67
N TYR A 44 -10.90 -4.92 -10.71
CA TYR A 44 -10.56 -5.80 -11.84
C TYR A 44 -9.83 -5.06 -12.98
N THR A 45 -9.90 -3.73 -13.05
CA THR A 45 -9.39 -2.93 -14.17
C THR A 45 -8.22 -2.04 -13.76
N ALA A 46 -8.34 -1.33 -12.65
CA ALA A 46 -7.38 -0.35 -12.12
C ALA A 46 -7.47 -0.25 -10.59
N PRO A 47 -7.04 -1.29 -9.84
CA PRO A 47 -6.95 -1.23 -8.38
C PRO A 47 -5.94 -0.17 -7.91
N SER A 48 -6.27 0.49 -6.78
CA SER A 48 -5.45 1.56 -6.20
C SER A 48 -4.78 1.12 -4.89
N HIS A 49 -3.59 1.66 -4.64
CA HIS A 49 -2.87 1.48 -3.38
C HIS A 49 -3.54 2.30 -2.27
N GLY A 50 -3.64 1.76 -1.05
CA GLY A 50 -4.23 2.45 0.10
C GLY A 50 -5.76 2.49 0.09
N LEU A 51 -6.40 1.81 -0.87
CA LEU A 51 -7.84 1.85 -1.02
C LEU A 51 -8.54 1.14 0.15
N LEU A 52 -9.52 1.83 0.74
CA LEU A 52 -10.47 1.30 1.71
C LEU A 52 -11.91 1.45 1.19
N TYR A 53 -12.71 0.41 1.37
CA TYR A 53 -14.15 0.46 1.19
C TYR A 53 -14.83 -0.62 2.04
N PHE A 54 -16.12 -0.45 2.29
CA PHE A 54 -16.94 -1.38 3.04
C PHE A 54 -17.83 -2.21 2.10
N LEU A 55 -18.02 -3.48 2.44
CA LEU A 55 -19.04 -4.34 1.84
C LEU A 55 -20.14 -4.62 2.86
N LYS A 56 -21.40 -4.49 2.45
CA LYS A 56 -22.57 -4.81 3.27
C LYS A 56 -22.70 -6.31 3.54
N GLU A 57 -21.95 -7.17 2.84
CA GLU A 57 -21.91 -8.60 3.11
C GLU A 57 -21.44 -8.89 4.54
N ASN A 58 -21.93 -9.98 5.13
CA ASN A 58 -21.78 -10.26 6.56
C ASN A 58 -20.82 -11.43 6.85
N SER A 59 -20.25 -12.05 5.80
CA SER A 59 -19.52 -13.31 5.93
C SER A 59 -18.34 -13.43 4.99
N LEU A 60 -17.15 -13.67 5.56
CA LEU A 60 -15.95 -14.00 4.80
C LEU A 60 -16.07 -15.31 4.00
N ARG A 61 -17.00 -16.21 4.37
CA ARG A 61 -17.17 -17.50 3.68
C ARG A 61 -17.90 -17.33 2.35
N GLY A 62 -18.97 -16.54 2.33
CA GLY A 62 -19.79 -16.26 1.13
C GLY A 62 -19.06 -15.39 0.12
N LEU A 63 -18.08 -14.60 0.59
CA LEU A 63 -17.40 -13.63 -0.23
C LEU A 63 -16.60 -14.28 -1.36
N GLY A 64 -16.92 -13.85 -2.57
CA GLY A 64 -16.33 -14.31 -3.82
C GLY A 64 -15.94 -13.14 -4.73
N PHE A 65 -15.20 -13.46 -5.80
CA PHE A 65 -14.87 -12.51 -6.84
C PHE A 65 -15.65 -12.87 -8.12
N PRO A 66 -16.95 -12.51 -8.21
CA PRO A 66 -17.87 -13.02 -9.23
C PRO A 66 -17.38 -12.68 -10.64
N ARG A 67 -17.71 -13.53 -11.62
CA ARG A 67 -17.41 -13.27 -13.04
C ARG A 67 -18.33 -12.15 -13.54
N VAL A 68 -17.79 -10.96 -13.72
CA VAL A 68 -18.52 -9.85 -14.34
C VAL A 68 -18.62 -10.11 -15.84
N LYS A 69 -19.85 -10.32 -16.35
CA LYS A 69 -20.11 -10.53 -17.79
C LYS A 69 -19.74 -9.27 -18.58
N GLY A 70 -19.12 -9.42 -19.75
CA GLY A 70 -18.72 -8.29 -20.61
C GLY A 70 -17.48 -7.51 -20.15
N LEU A 71 -16.94 -7.77 -18.95
CA LEU A 71 -15.76 -7.08 -18.44
C LEU A 71 -14.49 -7.92 -18.63
N ARG A 72 -13.54 -7.41 -19.43
CA ARG A 72 -12.21 -7.99 -19.53
C ARG A 72 -11.41 -7.68 -18.27
N LYS A 73 -11.40 -8.60 -17.31
CA LYS A 73 -10.63 -8.48 -16.06
C LYS A 73 -9.12 -8.46 -16.36
N ARG A 74 -8.47 -7.32 -16.10
CA ARG A 74 -7.01 -7.20 -16.15
C ARG A 74 -6.39 -7.86 -14.92
N TYR A 75 -6.98 -7.63 -13.75
CA TYR A 75 -6.56 -8.24 -12.50
C TYR A 75 -7.44 -9.45 -12.17
N LYS A 76 -6.81 -10.61 -12.05
CA LYS A 76 -7.46 -11.83 -11.58
C LYS A 76 -7.26 -11.96 -10.07
N TRP A 77 -8.33 -11.81 -9.31
CA TRP A 77 -8.31 -11.96 -7.85
C TRP A 77 -8.44 -13.41 -7.43
N LYS A 78 -7.53 -13.85 -6.56
CA LYS A 78 -7.53 -15.18 -5.94
C LYS A 78 -7.67 -15.03 -4.43
N LYS A 79 -8.72 -15.64 -3.88
CA LYS A 79 -8.96 -15.80 -2.44
C LYS A 79 -7.90 -16.75 -1.86
N MET A 80 -7.29 -16.39 -0.74
CA MET A 80 -6.42 -17.28 0.04
C MET A 80 -7.26 -18.06 1.05
N ASN A 81 -6.88 -19.31 1.33
CA ASN A 81 -7.77 -20.28 1.96
C ASN A 81 -7.93 -20.14 3.49
N PHE A 82 -7.19 -19.26 4.15
CA PHE A 82 -7.16 -19.19 5.61
C PHE A 82 -7.72 -17.87 6.13
N VAL A 83 -8.86 -17.96 6.81
CA VAL A 83 -9.34 -16.90 7.70
C VAL A 83 -8.40 -16.84 8.89
N THR A 84 -7.87 -15.66 9.16
CA THR A 84 -6.88 -15.44 10.22
C THR A 84 -7.47 -14.48 11.25
N ALA A 85 -7.30 -14.79 12.52
CA ALA A 85 -7.74 -13.93 13.60
C ALA A 85 -6.64 -12.91 13.96
N LEU A 86 -7.01 -11.67 14.27
CA LEU A 86 -6.10 -10.58 14.58
C LEU A 86 -6.61 -9.75 15.77
N PRO A 87 -5.77 -9.46 16.79
CA PRO A 87 -4.47 -10.09 17.06
C PRO A 87 -4.58 -11.62 17.29
N LYS A 88 -3.46 -12.33 17.24
CA LYS A 88 -3.44 -13.80 17.40
C LYS A 88 -3.90 -14.22 18.80
N GLN A 89 -3.54 -13.45 19.81
CA GLN A 89 -4.00 -13.60 21.19
C GLN A 89 -5.16 -12.62 21.43
N LYS A 90 -6.27 -13.08 22.00
CA LYS A 90 -7.50 -12.29 22.19
C LYS A 90 -7.97 -11.62 20.89
N PRO A 91 -8.42 -12.42 19.90
CA PRO A 91 -8.76 -11.91 18.58
C PRO A 91 -9.90 -10.90 18.64
N LYS A 92 -9.71 -9.80 17.92
CA LYS A 92 -10.68 -8.70 17.82
C LYS A 92 -11.41 -8.72 16.50
N VAL A 93 -10.68 -9.05 15.43
CA VAL A 93 -11.22 -9.15 14.07
C VAL A 93 -10.76 -10.46 13.44
N GLN A 94 -11.47 -10.89 12.41
CA GLN A 94 -11.04 -11.95 11.51
C GLN A 94 -10.82 -11.34 10.13
N TYR A 95 -9.81 -11.82 9.42
CA TYR A 95 -9.59 -11.37 8.05
C TYR A 95 -9.27 -12.51 7.12
N LEU A 96 -9.59 -12.28 5.85
CA LEU A 96 -9.18 -13.10 4.74
C LEU A 96 -8.32 -12.29 3.80
N VAL A 97 -7.38 -12.95 3.13
CA VAL A 97 -6.50 -12.30 2.15
C VAL A 97 -6.93 -12.70 0.74
N ALA A 98 -6.98 -11.72 -0.16
CA ALA A 98 -7.07 -11.96 -1.59
C ALA A 98 -5.89 -11.29 -2.30
N THR A 99 -5.48 -11.85 -3.44
CA THR A 99 -4.38 -11.29 -4.24
C THR A 99 -4.83 -11.11 -5.68
N GLY A 100 -4.65 -9.91 -6.23
CA GLY A 100 -4.90 -9.56 -7.62
C GLY A 100 -3.58 -9.34 -8.36
N ARG A 101 -3.35 -10.05 -9.46
CA ARG A 101 -2.09 -9.95 -10.25
C ARG A 101 -2.34 -9.53 -11.68
N LEU A 102 -1.44 -8.70 -12.20
CA LEU A 102 -1.28 -8.35 -13.61
C LEU A 102 0.22 -8.19 -13.91
N ALA A 103 0.78 -9.14 -14.66
CA ALA A 103 2.22 -9.18 -14.97
C ALA A 103 3.09 -9.03 -13.69
N SER A 104 3.94 -8.00 -13.62
CA SER A 104 4.79 -7.66 -12.48
C SER A 104 4.09 -6.88 -11.36
N VAL A 105 2.84 -6.46 -11.58
CA VAL A 105 2.06 -5.70 -10.60
C VAL A 105 1.19 -6.64 -9.79
N CYS A 106 1.28 -6.53 -8.46
CA CYS A 106 0.55 -7.35 -7.53
C CYS A 106 -0.12 -6.48 -6.47
N TYR A 107 -1.40 -6.74 -6.21
CA TYR A 107 -2.15 -6.14 -5.12
C TYR A 107 -2.58 -7.23 -4.16
N ARG A 108 -2.57 -6.89 -2.87
CA ARG A 108 -3.13 -7.70 -1.81
C ARG A 108 -4.29 -6.93 -1.21
N MET A 109 -5.34 -7.65 -0.88
CA MET A 109 -6.51 -7.12 -0.18
C MET A 109 -6.70 -7.91 1.11
N HIS A 110 -6.79 -7.20 2.23
CA HIS A 110 -7.31 -7.73 3.48
C HIS A 110 -8.81 -7.44 3.54
N ILE A 111 -9.60 -8.47 3.71
CA ILE A 111 -11.04 -8.38 3.87
C ILE A 111 -11.33 -8.75 5.31
N VAL A 112 -11.76 -7.78 6.11
CA VAL A 112 -11.77 -7.86 7.57
C VAL A 112 -13.21 -7.80 8.06
N THR A 113 -13.56 -8.67 9.01
CA THR A 113 -14.84 -8.71 9.71
C THR A 113 -14.62 -8.56 11.21
N LEU A 114 -15.52 -7.84 11.87
CA LEU A 114 -15.58 -7.74 13.32
C LEU A 114 -16.59 -8.77 13.88
N ASP A 115 -17.82 -8.70 13.39
CA ASP A 115 -18.91 -9.59 13.74
C ASP A 115 -19.84 -9.80 12.53
N LYS A 116 -20.93 -10.57 12.71
CA LYS A 116 -21.91 -10.84 11.64
C LYS A 116 -22.83 -9.65 11.31
N LYS A 117 -22.80 -8.57 12.09
CA LYS A 117 -23.70 -7.42 11.95
C LYS A 117 -23.02 -6.25 11.26
N SER A 118 -21.71 -6.12 11.46
CA SER A 118 -20.87 -5.08 10.89
C SER A 118 -20.54 -5.39 9.43
N PRO A 119 -20.33 -4.36 8.60
CA PRO A 119 -19.85 -4.55 7.24
C PRO A 119 -18.43 -5.14 7.23
N LEU A 120 -18.05 -5.75 6.10
CA LEU A 120 -16.68 -6.14 5.84
C LEU A 120 -15.87 -4.94 5.40
N LEU A 121 -14.68 -4.75 5.98
CA LEU A 121 -13.74 -3.74 5.53
C LEU A 121 -12.75 -4.36 4.53
N CYS A 122 -12.72 -3.84 3.32
CA CYS A 122 -11.75 -4.18 2.30
C CYS A 122 -10.64 -3.16 2.28
N HIS A 123 -9.41 -3.59 2.58
CA HIS A 123 -8.21 -2.77 2.60
C HIS A 123 -7.21 -3.30 1.57
N MET A 124 -6.78 -2.47 0.62
CA MET A 124 -5.92 -2.89 -0.49
C MET A 124 -4.58 -2.15 -0.51
N LEU A 125 -3.50 -2.92 -0.62
CA LEU A 125 -2.15 -2.38 -0.84
C LEU A 125 -1.51 -3.03 -2.06
N ARG A 126 -0.80 -2.21 -2.83
CA ARG A 126 0.15 -2.70 -3.84
C ARG A 126 1.32 -3.36 -3.12
N ILE A 127 1.67 -4.56 -3.51
CA ILE A 127 2.85 -5.26 -3.02
C ILE A 127 3.91 -5.30 -4.12
N GLN A 128 5.15 -4.97 -3.79
CA GLN A 128 6.26 -5.10 -4.73
C GLN A 128 6.45 -6.58 -5.05
N SER A 129 6.33 -6.95 -6.33
CA SER A 129 6.65 -8.28 -6.82
C SER A 129 8.08 -8.30 -7.34
N HIS A 130 9.07 -8.03 -6.48
CA HIS A 130 10.45 -8.40 -6.79
C HIS A 130 10.68 -9.88 -6.46
N PHE A 131 9.85 -10.76 -7.00
CA PHE A 131 10.20 -12.17 -7.11
C PHE A 131 10.96 -12.32 -8.41
N LYS A 132 12.30 -12.36 -8.33
CA LYS A 132 13.11 -12.85 -9.44
C LYS A 132 12.62 -14.26 -9.75
N SER A 133 12.25 -14.53 -10.99
CA SER A 133 11.87 -15.88 -11.44
C SER A 133 12.94 -16.87 -11.00
N GLY A 134 12.57 -17.87 -10.18
CA GLY A 134 13.50 -18.86 -9.62
C GLY A 134 13.90 -18.66 -8.15
N ILE A 135 13.58 -17.52 -7.52
CA ILE A 135 13.79 -17.32 -6.08
C ILE A 135 12.48 -17.58 -5.35
N GLY A 136 12.48 -18.63 -4.52
CA GLY A 136 11.33 -19.00 -3.69
C GLY A 136 10.88 -17.86 -2.78
N ILE A 137 9.62 -17.90 -2.36
CA ILE A 137 9.07 -16.92 -1.41
C ILE A 137 9.92 -16.98 -0.13
N PRO A 138 10.63 -15.90 0.26
CA PRO A 138 11.45 -15.96 1.45
C PRO A 138 10.55 -16.25 2.64
N SER A 139 10.90 -17.31 3.38
CA SER A 139 10.12 -17.77 4.52
C SER A 139 10.05 -16.67 5.59
N ARG A 140 9.06 -16.77 6.50
CA ARG A 140 8.86 -15.84 7.61
C ARG A 140 10.12 -15.59 8.47
N ARG A 141 11.12 -16.49 8.44
CA ARG A 141 12.40 -16.33 9.15
C ARG A 141 13.26 -15.18 8.59
N HIS A 142 13.17 -14.94 7.29
CA HIS A 142 13.98 -13.92 6.60
C HIS A 142 13.67 -12.48 7.05
N PHE A 143 12.50 -12.25 7.65
CA PHE A 143 12.11 -10.95 8.21
C PHE A 143 12.51 -10.78 9.69
N LYS A 144 12.82 -11.86 10.41
CA LYS A 144 13.32 -11.76 11.80
C LYS A 144 14.80 -11.41 11.84
N GLU A 145 15.57 -11.88 10.88
CA GLU A 145 17.04 -11.72 10.84
C GLU A 145 17.49 -10.30 10.45
N ASN A 146 16.58 -9.46 9.93
CA ASN A 146 16.87 -8.06 9.55
C ASN A 146 16.31 -7.02 10.51
N VAL A 147 15.81 -7.43 11.69
CA VAL A 147 15.50 -6.48 12.76
C VAL A 147 16.80 -6.22 13.52
N LEU A 148 17.50 -5.15 13.16
CA LEU A 148 18.59 -4.65 14.02
C LEU A 148 18.00 -4.40 15.42
N PRO A 149 18.66 -4.88 16.50
CA PRO A 149 18.19 -4.61 17.85
C PRO A 149 18.23 -3.10 18.12
N PRO A 150 17.34 -2.58 18.98
CA PRO A 150 17.39 -1.19 19.40
C PRO A 150 18.74 -0.93 20.07
N PHE A 151 19.42 0.11 19.58
CA PHE A 151 20.71 0.59 20.06
C PHE A 151 20.65 0.76 21.59
N LEU A 152 21.46 -0.02 22.31
CA LEU A 152 21.70 0.21 23.73
C LEU A 152 22.68 1.37 23.82
N GLU A 153 22.22 2.52 24.31
CA GLU A 153 23.11 3.59 24.75
C GLU A 153 23.82 3.14 26.03
N GLY A 154 25.14 2.99 25.95
CA GLY A 154 25.99 2.63 27.08
C GLY A 154 27.45 2.60 26.68
N GLU A 155 28.13 3.72 26.95
CA GLU A 155 29.55 3.91 27.26
C GLU A 155 30.63 3.13 26.46
N GLN A 156 31.54 3.87 25.80
CA GLN A 156 32.97 3.90 26.19
C GLN A 156 33.79 4.92 25.38
N ASN A 157 34.80 5.44 26.08
CA ASN A 157 35.79 6.43 25.69
C ASN A 157 36.81 5.92 24.66
N ASN A 158 37.43 6.89 23.96
CA ASN A 158 38.78 6.93 23.36
C ASN A 158 39.32 5.73 22.56
N GLU A 159 39.67 5.94 21.28
CA GLU A 159 41.04 6.23 20.81
C GLU A 159 41.12 6.21 19.27
N ASN A 160 41.78 7.25 18.73
CA ASN A 160 42.52 7.35 17.47
C ASN A 160 42.26 6.35 16.32
N SER A 161 41.80 6.87 15.18
CA SER A 161 42.50 6.63 13.91
C SER A 161 42.05 7.65 12.85
N GLU A 162 43.06 8.23 12.20
CA GLU A 162 42.98 9.20 11.12
C GLU A 162 42.29 8.61 9.88
N ASN A 163 41.50 9.41 9.17
CA ASN A 163 41.27 9.27 7.73
C ASN A 163 40.66 10.55 7.12
N PRO A 164 40.84 10.77 5.80
CA PRO A 164 41.11 12.09 5.23
C PRO A 164 39.86 12.88 4.86
N GLU A 165 40.03 14.21 4.83
CA GLU A 165 39.03 15.19 4.41
C GLU A 165 38.42 14.89 3.03
N LEU A 166 37.15 14.49 3.02
CA LEU A 166 36.28 14.58 1.85
C LEU A 166 35.56 15.94 1.90
N LYS A 167 36.03 16.88 1.07
CA LYS A 167 35.37 18.17 0.82
C LYS A 167 33.98 17.92 0.23
N TYR A 168 32.94 18.23 1.01
CA TYR A 168 31.56 18.25 0.52
C TYR A 168 31.33 19.49 -0.34
N HIS A 169 31.12 19.31 -1.63
CA HIS A 169 30.45 20.32 -2.46
C HIS A 169 28.99 20.43 -2.00
N LYS A 170 28.58 21.62 -1.56
CA LYS A 170 27.18 21.93 -1.24
C LYS A 170 26.33 21.79 -2.50
N VAL A 171 25.52 20.74 -2.54
CA VAL A 171 24.44 20.59 -3.55
C VAL A 171 23.36 21.64 -3.23
N PRO A 172 22.83 22.37 -4.23
CA PRO A 172 21.76 23.35 -4.01
C PRO A 172 20.50 22.69 -3.44
N ARG A 173 19.74 23.47 -2.67
CA ARG A 173 18.61 23.04 -1.84
C ARG A 173 17.68 22.05 -2.55
N THR A 174 17.45 20.95 -1.84
CA THR A 174 16.63 19.77 -2.15
C THR A 174 15.30 20.09 -2.82
N ILE A 175 15.13 19.57 -4.02
CA ILE A 175 13.81 19.32 -4.62
C ILE A 175 13.10 18.26 -3.76
N HIS A 176 11.84 18.51 -3.39
CA HIS A 176 11.05 17.60 -2.55
C HIS A 176 10.99 16.20 -3.18
N PRO A 177 11.09 15.09 -2.41
CA PRO A 177 11.15 13.74 -2.96
C PRO A 177 9.94 13.37 -3.84
N LEU A 178 8.76 13.96 -3.56
CA LEU A 178 7.57 13.79 -4.39
C LEU A 178 7.64 14.48 -5.77
N THR A 179 8.42 15.55 -5.89
CA THR A 179 8.65 16.22 -7.19
C THR A 179 9.58 15.40 -8.08
N HIS A 180 10.55 14.68 -7.51
CA HIS A 180 11.43 13.79 -8.28
C HIS A 180 10.66 12.58 -8.84
N GLU A 181 9.82 11.94 -8.02
CA GLU A 181 8.99 10.83 -8.50
C GLU A 181 7.95 11.28 -9.53
N ALA A 182 7.32 12.45 -9.34
CA ALA A 182 6.38 12.99 -10.31
C ALA A 182 7.03 13.22 -11.68
N ILE A 183 8.23 13.82 -11.72
CA ILE A 183 9.00 14.05 -12.96
C ILE A 183 9.36 12.73 -13.66
N MET A 184 9.73 11.71 -12.89
CA MET A 184 10.06 10.39 -13.44
C MET A 184 8.84 9.67 -14.03
N TYR A 185 7.63 9.93 -13.53
CA TYR A 185 6.39 9.39 -14.10
C TYR A 185 5.95 10.12 -15.37
N THR A 186 6.18 11.44 -15.50
CA THR A 186 5.84 12.20 -16.71
C THR A 186 6.72 11.82 -17.91
N LEU A 187 7.98 11.44 -17.66
CA LEU A 187 8.96 11.13 -18.71
C LEU A 187 8.95 9.64 -19.14
N ALA A 188 8.22 8.77 -18.43
CA ALA A 188 8.23 7.33 -18.65
C ALA A 188 7.66 6.82 -19.99
N PRO A 189 6.86 7.54 -20.81
CA PRO A 189 6.44 7.00 -22.11
C PRO A 189 7.53 7.06 -23.18
N PHE A 190 8.58 7.87 -23.02
CA PHE A 190 9.60 8.06 -24.04
C PHE A 190 10.97 7.67 -23.51
N ARG A 191 11.49 6.55 -24.01
CA ARG A 191 12.93 6.24 -23.89
C ARG A 191 13.71 7.28 -24.68
N MET A 192 14.13 8.36 -24.02
CA MET A 192 15.16 9.25 -24.54
C MET A 192 16.26 9.48 -23.50
N PRO A 193 17.53 9.55 -23.94
CA PRO A 193 18.66 9.83 -23.06
C PRO A 193 18.59 11.27 -22.51
N LEU A 194 19.00 11.43 -21.24
CA LEU A 194 18.92 12.64 -20.42
C LEU A 194 19.56 13.93 -20.99
N ARG A 195 20.22 13.88 -22.15
CA ARG A 195 20.82 15.07 -22.78
C ARG A 195 19.81 15.91 -23.56
N ASP A 196 18.64 15.35 -23.90
CA ASP A 196 17.63 16.03 -24.72
C ASP A 196 16.47 16.64 -23.91
N ALA A 197 16.49 16.49 -22.57
CA ALA A 197 15.43 16.96 -21.68
C ALA A 197 15.42 18.48 -21.44
N SER A 198 16.49 19.20 -21.80
CA SER A 198 16.56 20.66 -21.63
C SER A 198 15.65 21.44 -22.59
N ILE A 199 15.16 20.80 -23.65
CA ILE A 199 14.31 21.43 -24.67
C ILE A 199 12.86 21.60 -24.16
N PHE A 200 12.39 20.75 -23.24
CA PHE A 200 11.01 20.78 -22.75
C PHE A 200 10.77 21.73 -21.58
N LEU A 201 11.81 22.12 -20.85
CA LEU A 201 11.66 23.01 -19.68
C LEU A 201 11.46 24.49 -20.06
N ASN A 202 11.75 24.88 -21.31
CA ASN A 202 11.60 26.27 -21.75
C ASN A 202 10.20 26.64 -22.30
N ASN A 203 9.30 25.66 -22.50
CA ASN A 203 8.01 25.91 -23.17
C ASN A 203 6.76 25.80 -22.29
N CYS A 204 6.90 25.61 -20.98
CA CYS A 204 5.74 25.66 -20.06
C CYS A 204 5.61 27.05 -19.43
N GLN A 205 5.23 28.05 -20.22
CA GLN A 205 4.56 29.23 -19.69
C GLN A 205 3.08 28.87 -19.46
N TYR A 206 2.67 28.90 -18.19
CA TYR A 206 1.27 28.88 -17.80
C TYR A 206 0.63 30.19 -18.27
N GLU A 207 -0.13 30.18 -19.36
CA GLU A 207 -1.14 31.20 -19.57
C GLU A 207 -2.34 30.92 -18.66
N GLN A 208 -2.59 31.88 -17.78
CA GLN A 208 -3.78 32.01 -16.98
C GLN A 208 -4.98 32.26 -17.91
N LEU A 209 -6.06 31.49 -17.74
CA LEU A 209 -7.36 31.83 -18.30
C LEU A 209 -8.36 32.04 -17.17
N LEU A 210 -8.56 33.33 -16.85
CA LEU A 210 -9.88 33.91 -16.62
C LEU A 210 -10.55 34.12 -17.99
#